data_AF-A0A7U9R2P6-F1
#
_entry.id   AF-A0A7U9R2P6-F1
#
_cell.length_a   1.000
_cell.length_b   1.000
_cell.length_c   1.000
_cell.angle_alpha   90.00
_cell.angle_beta   90.00
_cell.angle_gamma   90.00
#
_symmetry.space_group_name_H-M   'P 1'
#
loop_
_entity.id
_entity.type
_entity.pdbx_description
1 polymer ?
#
loop_
_entity_poly.entity_id
_entity_poly.type
_entity_poly.pdbx_seq_one_letter_code
_entity_poly.pdbx_strand_id
1 'polypeptide(L)' 'MAVQYKKLTEEELDTFIEMRICQLREEGAKEDMDLRPALMDYYKRHMSEGTFVSWLAVDGDKIVGKLFKI' A
#
# COMPACT_ATOMS: atom_id res chain seq x y z
N MET A 1 3.16 -14.75 17.85
CA MET A 1 1.79 -14.57 17.31
C MET A 1 1.82 -14.92 15.83
N ALA A 2 0.70 -15.33 15.24
CA ALA A 2 0.66 -15.74 13.84
C ALA A 2 0.38 -14.52 12.96
N VAL A 3 1.21 -14.31 11.93
CA VAL A 3 0.98 -13.26 10.93
C VAL A 3 -0.30 -13.58 10.17
N GLN A 4 -1.25 -12.65 10.20
CA GLN A 4 -2.50 -12.73 9.46
C GLN A 4 -2.39 -11.92 8.16
N TYR A 5 -3.07 -12.39 7.12
CA TYR A 5 -3.14 -11.66 5.86
C TYR A 5 -4.55 -11.11 5.69
N LYS A 6 -4.66 -9.78 5.60
CA LYS A 6 -5.93 -9.12 5.26
C LYS A 6 -5.84 -8.50 3.87
N LYS A 7 -6.95 -8.50 3.13
CA LYS A 7 -7.02 -7.82 1.84
C LYS A 7 -6.95 -6.31 2.08
N LEU A 8 -6.23 -5.58 1.22
CA LEU A 8 -6.21 -4.12 1.27
C LEU A 8 -7.62 -3.59 0.97
N THR A 9 -8.13 -2.73 1.84
CA THR A 9 -9.37 -1.99 1.61
C THR A 9 -9.08 -0.50 1.50
N GLU A 10 -10.10 0.30 1.16
CA GLU A 10 -9.95 1.76 1.11
C GLU A 10 -9.59 2.37 2.47
N GLU A 11 -9.96 1.71 3.58
CA GLU A 11 -9.67 2.17 4.94
C GLU A 11 -8.17 2.16 5.25
N GLU A 12 -7.44 1.15 4.75
CA GLU A 12 -5.99 1.06 4.93
C GLU A 12 -5.19 1.65 3.76
N LEU A 13 -5.86 2.17 2.73
CA LEU A 13 -5.21 2.67 1.52
C LEU A 13 -4.27 3.85 1.82
N ASP A 14 -4.63 4.71 2.77
CA ASP A 14 -3.81 5.87 3.13
C ASP A 14 -2.47 5.44 3.74
N THR A 15 -2.53 4.64 4.81
CA THR A 15 -1.35 3.99 5.44
C THR A 15 -0.55 3.18 4.42
N PHE A 16 -1.25 2.52 3.48
CA PHE A 16 -0.59 1.75 2.45
C PHE A 16 0.23 2.63 1.50
N ILE A 17 -0.32 3.76 1.06
CA ILE A 17 0.38 4.73 0.21
C ILE A 17 1.56 5.34 0.95
N GLU A 18 1.40 5.70 2.21
CA GLU A 18 2.49 6.27 3.01
C GLU A 18 3.71 5.33 3.07
N MET A 19 3.52 4.05 3.45
CA MET A 19 4.68 3.17 3.48
C MET A 19 5.21 2.84 2.07
N ARG A 20 4.40 2.97 1.00
CA ARG A 20 4.89 2.82 -0.38
C ARG A 20 5.77 4.01 -0.78
N ILE A 21 5.40 5.22 -0.38
CA ILE A 21 6.22 6.42 -0.58
C ILE A 21 7.53 6.29 0.21
N CYS A 22 7.46 5.84 1.46
CA CYS A 22 8.64 5.60 2.28
C CYS A 22 9.60 4.62 1.59
N GLN A 23 9.08 3.46 1.15
CA GLN A 23 9.86 2.47 0.40
C GLN A 23 10.48 3.07 -0.88
N LEU A 24 9.70 3.80 -1.68
CA LEU A 24 10.21 4.40 -2.92
C LEU A 24 11.32 5.42 -2.64
N ARG A 25 11.22 6.17 -1.54
CA ARG A 25 12.28 7.10 -1.11
C ARG A 25 13.54 6.36 -0.67
N GLU A 26 13.40 5.25 0.06
CA GLU A 26 14.53 4.36 0.39
C GLU A 26 15.17 3.78 -0.88
N GLU A 27 14.38 3.53 -1.93
CA GLU A 27 14.84 3.09 -3.26
C GLU A 27 15.42 4.24 -4.10
N GLY A 28 15.44 5.48 -3.59
CA GLY A 28 16.05 6.65 -4.25
C GLY A 28 15.09 7.54 -5.04
N ALA A 29 13.77 7.42 -4.83
CA ALA A 29 12.81 8.37 -5.38
C ALA A 29 13.05 9.77 -4.79
N LYS A 30 13.08 10.79 -5.65
CA LYS A 30 13.32 12.18 -5.25
C LYS A 30 12.22 12.68 -4.32
N GLU A 31 12.60 13.30 -3.21
CA GLU A 31 11.66 13.84 -2.21
C GLU A 31 10.84 15.02 -2.72
N ASP A 32 11.33 15.71 -3.76
CA ASP A 32 10.74 16.89 -4.38
C ASP A 32 9.41 16.61 -5.10
N MET A 33 9.09 15.34 -5.37
CA MET A 33 7.88 14.92 -6.07
C MET A 33 6.84 14.38 -5.09
N ASP A 34 5.66 15.00 -5.04
CA ASP A 34 4.54 14.44 -4.29
C ASP A 34 3.94 13.24 -5.04
N LEU A 35 4.31 12.04 -4.58
CA LEU A 35 3.84 10.77 -5.13
C LEU A 35 2.44 10.39 -4.61
N ARG A 36 1.96 11.01 -3.53
CA ARG A 36 0.71 10.64 -2.87
C ARG A 36 -0.52 10.76 -3.79
N PRO A 37 -0.77 11.88 -4.50
CA PRO A 37 -1.95 12.00 -5.36
C PRO A 37 -1.92 11.00 -6.52
N ALA A 38 -0.74 10.76 -7.12
CA ALA A 38 -0.59 9.81 -8.21
C ALA A 38 -0.82 8.36 -7.76
N LEU A 39 -0.30 7.97 -6.60
CA LEU A 39 -0.50 6.64 -6.03
C LEU A 39 -1.95 6.42 -5.59
N MET A 40 -2.58 7.42 -4.96
CA MET A 40 -3.97 7.37 -4.55
C MET A 40 -4.91 7.12 -5.73
N ASP A 41 -4.72 7.90 -6.80
CA ASP A 41 -5.54 7.78 -7.99
C ASP A 41 -5.28 6.46 -8.75
N TYR A 42 -4.03 6.00 -8.81
CA TYR A 42 -3.69 4.69 -9.36
C TYR A 42 -4.41 3.56 -8.61
N TYR A 43 -4.28 3.49 -7.28
CA TYR A 43 -4.86 2.39 -6.51
C TYR A 43 -6.39 2.44 -6.50
N LYS A 44 -7.01 3.62 -6.39
CA LYS A 44 -8.47 3.75 -6.45
C LYS A 44 -9.05 3.24 -7.77
N ARG A 45 -8.42 3.60 -8.90
CA ARG A 45 -8.84 3.11 -10.22
C ARG A 45 -8.76 1.59 -10.31
N HIS A 46 -7.64 1.00 -9.93
CA HIS A 46 -7.47 -0.46 -10.04
C HIS A 46 -8.25 -1.26 -9.00
N MET A 47 -8.54 -0.69 -7.84
CA MET A 47 -9.46 -1.29 -6.85
C MET A 47 -10.89 -1.27 -7.37
N SER A 48 -11.32 -0.18 -8.02
CA SER A 48 -12.65 -0.08 -8.63
C SER A 48 -12.82 -1.00 -9.85
N GLU A 49 -11.76 -1.20 -10.63
CA GLU A 49 -11.76 -2.10 -11.79
C GLU A 49 -11.59 -3.58 -11.40
N GLY A 50 -11.26 -3.87 -10.13
CA GLY A 50 -11.01 -5.23 -9.65
C GLY A 50 -9.73 -5.86 -10.19
N THR A 51 -8.88 -5.06 -10.85
CA THR A 51 -7.60 -5.49 -11.47
C THR A 51 -6.45 -5.51 -10.46
N PHE A 52 -6.62 -4.92 -9.28
CA PHE A 52 -5.60 -4.89 -8.23
C PHE A 52 -6.06 -5.60 -6.96
N VAL A 53 -5.22 -6.53 -6.49
CA VAL A 53 -5.39 -7.20 -5.19
C VAL A 53 -4.07 -7.15 -4.44
N SER A 54 -4.03 -6.38 -3.36
CA SER A 54 -2.92 -6.40 -2.41
C SER A 54 -3.36 -6.98 -1.07
N TRP A 55 -2.40 -7.61 -0.38
CA TRP A 55 -2.58 -8.18 0.95
C TRP A 55 -1.64 -7.49 1.94
N LEU A 56 -2.16 -7.20 3.12
CA LEU A 56 -1.43 -6.67 4.25
C LEU A 56 -1.12 -7.82 5.20
N ALA A 57 0.15 -8.00 5.54
CA ALA A 57 0.58 -8.88 6.62
C ALA A 57 0.46 -8.12 7.94
N VAL A 58 -0.31 -8.65 8.88
CA VAL A 58 -0.63 -8.03 10.16
C VAL A 58 -0.22 -8.97 11.29
N ASP A 59 0.54 -8.46 12.26
CA ASP A 59 0.84 -9.14 13.52
C ASP A 59 0.16 -8.39 14.67
N GLY A 60 -0.93 -8.96 15.19
CA GLY A 60 -1.81 -8.27 16.14
C GLY A 60 -2.50 -7.06 15.49
N ASP A 61 -2.22 -5.86 15.99
CA ASP A 61 -2.74 -4.59 15.45
C ASP A 61 -1.75 -3.86 14.53
N LYS A 62 -0.57 -4.44 14.25
CA LYS A 62 0.49 -3.80 13.47
C LYS A 62 0.61 -4.41 12.08
N ILE A 63 0.65 -3.55 11.07
CA ILE A 63 1.02 -3.95 9.71
C ILE A 63 2.53 -4.19 9.68
N VAL A 64 2.93 -5.44 9.42
CA VAL A 64 4.33 -5.89 9.41
C VAL A 64 4.86 -6.13 7.99
N GLY A 65 3.99 -6.11 6.98
CA GLY A 65 4.41 -6.29 5.59
C GLY A 65 3.27 -6.11 4.59
N LYS A 66 3.64 -6.05 3.32
CA LYS A 66 2.71 -5.89 2.19
C LYS A 66 3.08 -6.88 1.10
N LEU A 67 2.10 -7.64 0.63
CA LEU A 67 2.24 -8.51 -0.53
C LEU A 67 1.50 -7.86 -1.71
N PHE A 68 2.24 -7.53 -2.76
CA PHE A 68 1.68 -7.04 -4.01
C PHE A 68 1.43 -8.23 -4.94
N LYS A 69 0.21 -8.37 -5.45
CA LYS A 69 -0.09 -9.23 -6.58
C LYS A 69 -0.56 -8.32 -7.72
N ILE A 70 0.31 -8.12 -8.71
CA ILE A 70 0.00 -7.47 -9.99
C ILE A 70 -0.56 -8.55 -10.91
#